data_AF-A0A0L1ILA9-F1
#
_entry.id   AF-A0A0L1ILA9-F1
#
_cell.length_a   1.000
_cell.length_b   1.000
_cell.length_c   1.000
_cell.angle_alpha   90.00
_cell.angle_beta   90.00
_cell.angle_gamma   90.00
#
_symmetry.space_group_name_H-M   'P 1'
#
loop_
_entity.id
_entity.type
_entity.pdbx_description
1 polymer ?
#
loop_
_entity_poly.entity_id
_entity_poly.type
_entity_poly.pdbx_seq_one_letter_code
_entity_poly.pdbx_strand_id
1 'polypeptide(L)'
;LPDTLRDNITLPASRGPPSSQSEIPASAHPLEARLIAWRQTQDAMKMESLRRAYGIAEPIRRGMELKLVRDGTFRPAVLGGAKAGNVHEDILVLGGRDTEVGWEDVFKGDEFREPPTFHDEMEKRLRMDF
;
A
#
# COMPACT_ATOMS: atom_id res chain seq x y z
N LEU A 1 -30.38 26.08 -7.22
CA LEU A 1 -29.23 25.24 -7.62
C LEU A 1 -29.69 23.78 -7.56
N PRO A 2 -29.60 23.00 -8.64
CA PRO A 2 -29.99 21.59 -8.63
C PRO A 2 -29.03 20.75 -7.76
N ASP A 3 -29.60 19.76 -7.06
CA ASP A 3 -28.91 18.88 -6.11
C ASP A 3 -28.09 17.81 -6.85
N THR A 4 -26.80 18.07 -7.04
CA THR A 4 -25.87 17.22 -7.79
C THR A 4 -25.36 16.00 -6.99
N LEU A 5 -25.75 15.85 -5.72
CA LEU A 5 -25.31 14.71 -4.90
C LEU A 5 -26.12 13.45 -5.18
N ARG A 6 -27.32 13.58 -5.76
CA ARG A 6 -28.26 12.46 -5.99
C ARG A 6 -28.24 11.91 -7.40
N ASP A 7 -27.59 12.59 -8.34
CA ASP A 7 -27.53 12.19 -9.75
C ASP A 7 -26.80 10.86 -9.96
N ASN A 8 -25.93 10.45 -9.03
CA ASN A 8 -25.16 9.21 -9.15
C ASN A 8 -25.89 7.97 -8.60
N ILE A 9 -27.05 8.12 -7.93
CA ILE A 9 -27.82 7.00 -7.34
C ILE A 9 -28.57 6.21 -8.41
N THR A 10 -28.92 6.83 -9.53
CA THR A 10 -29.73 6.23 -10.60
C THR A 10 -28.90 5.59 -11.71
N LEU A 11 -27.56 5.73 -11.66
CA LEU A 11 -26.67 5.12 -12.65
C LEU A 11 -26.57 3.60 -12.39
N PRO A 12 -26.63 2.76 -13.43
CA PRO A 12 -26.38 1.33 -13.28
C PRO A 12 -24.96 1.14 -12.72
N ALA A 13 -24.81 0.22 -11.77
CA ALA A 13 -23.52 -0.08 -11.16
C ALA A 13 -22.50 -0.41 -12.27
N SER A 14 -21.39 0.33 -12.30
CA SER A 14 -20.35 0.19 -13.33
C SER A 14 -19.65 -1.19 -13.33
N ARG A 15 -19.93 -2.06 -12.35
CA ARG A 15 -19.25 -3.35 -12.17
C ARG A 15 -20.25 -4.52 -12.23
N GLY A 16 -19.91 -5.51 -13.05
CA GLY A 16 -20.58 -6.81 -13.10
C GLY A 16 -20.32 -7.67 -11.85
N PRO A 17 -20.89 -8.89 -11.81
CA PRO A 17 -20.93 -9.76 -10.63
C PRO A 17 -19.52 -10.05 -10.06
N PRO A 18 -19.41 -10.18 -8.72
CA PRO A 18 -18.13 -10.25 -8.00
C PRO A 18 -17.24 -11.44 -8.39
N SER A 19 -17.79 -12.46 -9.07
CA SER A 19 -17.07 -13.65 -9.54
C SER A 19 -16.16 -13.42 -10.76
N SER A 20 -16.08 -12.20 -11.28
CA SER A 20 -15.32 -11.87 -12.50
C SER A 20 -14.22 -10.83 -12.31
N GLN A 21 -13.88 -10.46 -11.06
CA GLN A 21 -12.87 -9.45 -10.75
C GLN A 21 -11.56 -10.11 -10.29
N SER A 22 -10.55 -10.12 -11.17
CA SER A 22 -9.16 -10.48 -10.87
C SER A 22 -8.28 -9.27 -10.50
N GLU A 23 -8.91 -8.14 -10.17
CA GLU A 23 -8.21 -6.92 -9.77
C GLU A 23 -8.44 -6.65 -8.29
N ILE A 24 -7.36 -6.23 -7.62
CA ILE A 24 -7.26 -5.87 -6.21
C ILE A 24 -8.54 -5.10 -5.79
N PRO A 25 -9.21 -5.45 -4.68
CA PRO A 25 -10.44 -4.78 -4.24
C PRO A 25 -10.23 -3.32 -3.79
N ALA A 26 -9.71 -2.43 -4.63
CA ALA A 26 -9.89 -1.00 -4.42
C ALA A 26 -11.38 -0.70 -4.58
N SER A 27 -12.06 -0.34 -3.49
CA SER A 27 -13.44 0.10 -3.57
C SER A 27 -13.47 1.34 -4.47
N ALA A 28 -14.30 1.36 -5.52
CA ALA A 28 -14.38 2.50 -6.44
C ALA A 28 -15.06 3.74 -5.80
N HIS A 29 -14.87 3.98 -4.50
CA HIS A 29 -15.59 4.96 -3.73
C HIS A 29 -14.88 6.32 -3.80
N PRO A 30 -15.58 7.42 -4.14
CA PRO A 30 -14.97 8.75 -4.31
C PRO A 30 -14.27 9.28 -3.04
N LEU A 31 -14.62 8.76 -1.85
CA LEU A 31 -13.94 9.12 -0.60
C LEU A 31 -12.57 8.45 -0.41
N GLU A 32 -12.23 7.40 -1.15
CA GLU A 32 -10.91 6.75 -1.00
C GLU A 32 -9.79 7.68 -1.39
N ALA A 33 -9.93 8.37 -2.53
CA ALA A 33 -8.96 9.37 -2.97
C ALA A 33 -8.77 10.46 -1.89
N ARG A 34 -9.87 10.86 -1.23
CA ARG A 34 -9.81 11.82 -0.14
C ARG A 34 -9.12 11.26 1.11
N LEU A 35 -9.38 10.01 1.48
CA LEU A 35 -8.73 9.36 2.61
C LEU A 35 -7.22 9.19 2.37
N ILE A 36 -6.83 8.81 1.15
CA ILE A 36 -5.41 8.71 0.76
C ILE A 36 -4.74 10.08 0.83
N ALA A 37 -5.36 11.12 0.26
CA ALA A 37 -4.83 12.48 0.32
C ALA A 37 -4.74 12.99 1.77
N TRP A 38 -5.71 12.66 2.62
CA TRP A 38 -5.67 13.00 4.04
C TRP A 38 -4.50 12.33 4.75
N ARG A 39 -4.27 11.03 4.52
CA ARG A 39 -3.10 10.31 5.06
C ARG A 39 -1.79 10.95 4.62
N GLN A 40 -1.65 11.25 3.34
CA GLN A 40 -0.47 11.96 2.80
C GLN A 40 -0.26 13.33 3.48
N THR A 41 -1.35 14.07 3.72
CA THR A 41 -1.30 15.37 4.39
C THR A 41 -0.86 15.23 5.86
N GLN A 42 -1.36 14.20 6.56
CA GLN A 42 -0.95 13.90 7.93
C GLN A 42 0.54 13.57 8.02
N ASP A 43 1.07 12.76 7.09
CA ASP A 43 2.47 12.40 7.07
C ASP A 43 3.38 13.60 6.78
N ALA A 44 2.97 14.46 5.83
CA ALA A 44 3.67 15.70 5.54
C ALA A 44 3.70 16.65 6.76
N MET A 45 2.58 16.78 7.47
CA MET A 45 2.49 17.61 8.68
C MET A 45 3.41 17.07 9.80
N LYS A 46 3.49 15.75 9.98
CA LYS A 46 4.40 15.13 10.96
C LYS A 46 5.86 15.37 10.60
N MET A 47 6.23 15.24 9.33
CA MET A 47 7.59 15.56 8.87
C MET A 47 7.95 17.03 9.07
N GLU A 48 7.00 17.92 8.83
CA GLU A 48 7.19 19.35 9.07
C GLU A 48 7.35 19.65 10.57
N SER A 49 6.61 18.95 11.44
CA SER A 49 6.77 19.02 12.90
C SER A 49 8.16 18.56 13.34
N LEU A 50 8.63 17.42 12.84
CA LEU A 50 9.99 16.93 13.11
C LEU A 50 11.06 17.91 12.61
N ARG A 51 10.85 18.50 11.42
CA ARG A 51 11.73 19.53 10.89
C ARG A 51 11.82 20.74 11.82
N ARG A 52 10.70 21.17 12.40
CA ARG A 52 10.67 22.32 13.31
C ARG A 52 11.32 22.01 14.66
N ALA A 53 11.10 20.81 15.19
CA ALA A 53 11.62 20.41 16.50
C ALA A 53 13.11 20.07 16.48
N TYR A 54 13.58 19.37 15.43
CA TYR A 54 14.91 18.76 15.38
C TYR A 54 15.74 19.21 14.17
N GLY A 55 15.21 20.08 13.32
CA GLY A 55 15.90 20.58 12.13
C GLY A 55 15.73 19.69 10.90
N ILE A 56 16.39 20.09 9.81
CA ILE A 56 16.23 19.46 8.48
C ILE A 56 16.78 18.02 8.40
N ALA A 57 17.70 17.66 9.30
CA ALA A 57 18.34 16.35 9.29
C ALA A 57 17.35 15.22 9.56
N GLU A 58 16.37 15.42 10.45
CA GLU A 58 15.43 14.37 10.85
C GLU A 58 14.52 13.89 9.71
N PRO A 59 13.83 14.77 8.94
CA PRO A 59 13.06 14.33 7.78
C PRO A 59 13.90 13.56 6.73
N ILE A 60 15.15 14.00 6.50
CA ILE A 60 16.05 13.35 5.54
C ILE A 60 16.42 11.96 6.05
N ARG A 61 16.86 11.86 7.31
CA ARG A 61 17.23 10.61 7.95
C ARG A 61 16.07 9.60 7.91
N ARG A 62 14.87 10.01 8.31
CA ARG A 62 13.67 9.16 8.28
C ARG A 62 13.34 8.68 6.87
N GLY A 63 13.45 9.56 5.87
CA GLY A 63 13.26 9.18 4.46
C GLY A 63 14.31 8.17 3.97
N MET A 64 15.56 8.33 4.39
CA MET A 64 16.65 7.39 4.07
C MET A 64 16.47 6.03 4.76
N GLU A 65 16.07 6.01 6.03
CA GLU A 65 15.77 4.79 6.78
C GLU A 65 14.64 4.00 6.10
N LEU A 66 13.54 4.68 5.74
CA LEU A 66 12.41 4.05 5.03
C LEU A 66 12.83 3.49 3.67
N LYS A 67 13.66 4.23 2.92
CA LYS A 67 14.19 3.77 1.63
C LYS A 67 15.06 2.52 1.79
N LEU A 68 15.98 2.51 2.75
CA LEU A 68 16.86 1.37 3.00
C LEU A 68 16.06 0.11 3.35
N VAL A 69 15.01 0.27 4.16
CA VAL A 69 14.11 -0.84 4.51
C VAL A 69 13.40 -1.37 3.27
N ARG A 70 12.80 -0.50 2.44
CA ARG A 70 12.13 -0.92 1.19
C ARG A 70 13.06 -1.62 0.20
N ASP A 71 14.28 -1.12 0.05
CA ASP A 71 15.26 -1.70 -0.87
C ASP A 71 15.81 -3.04 -0.35
N GLY A 72 15.94 -3.18 0.98
CA GLY A 72 16.52 -4.35 1.64
C GLY A 72 15.56 -5.51 1.90
N THR A 73 14.24 -5.29 1.89
CA THR A 73 13.27 -6.35 2.16
C THR A 73 12.94 -7.18 0.93
N PHE A 74 13.79 -8.17 0.66
CA PHE A 74 13.42 -9.30 -0.19
C PHE A 74 12.88 -10.44 0.67
N ARG A 75 11.69 -10.94 0.31
CA ARG A 75 11.09 -12.13 0.89
C ARG A 75 10.52 -12.97 -0.24
N PRO A 76 10.94 -14.23 -0.41
CA PRO A 76 10.43 -15.10 -1.46
C PRO A 76 8.92 -15.25 -1.42
N ALA A 77 8.28 -15.37 -2.58
CA ALA A 77 6.83 -15.60 -2.69
C ALA A 77 6.38 -16.86 -1.92
N VAL A 78 7.20 -17.91 -1.93
CA VAL A 78 6.99 -19.16 -1.17
C VAL A 78 6.88 -18.90 0.34
N LEU A 79 7.55 -17.88 0.87
CA LEU A 79 7.47 -17.48 2.28
C LEU A 79 6.42 -16.38 2.55
N GLY A 80 5.52 -16.13 1.59
CA GLY A 80 4.49 -15.10 1.68
C GLY A 80 4.81 -13.79 0.94
N GLY A 81 5.99 -13.70 0.31
CA GLY A 81 6.35 -12.60 -0.59
C GLY A 81 6.30 -11.20 0.04
N ALA A 82 6.22 -10.18 -0.82
CA ALA A 82 5.90 -8.80 -0.41
C ALA A 82 4.48 -8.65 0.18
N LYS A 83 3.65 -9.69 0.09
CA LYS A 83 2.27 -9.67 0.58
C LYS A 83 2.18 -9.89 2.09
N ALA A 84 3.23 -10.38 2.74
CA ALA A 84 3.25 -10.64 4.19
C ALA A 84 3.34 -9.37 5.06
N GLY A 85 3.36 -8.18 4.45
CA GLY A 85 3.64 -6.92 5.14
C GLY A 85 5.12 -6.81 5.52
N ASN A 86 5.56 -5.59 5.84
CA ASN A 86 6.92 -5.33 6.29
C ASN A 86 6.87 -4.54 7.59
N VAL A 87 6.96 -5.25 8.71
CA VAL A 87 6.90 -4.66 10.05
C VAL A 87 7.93 -3.54 10.24
N HIS A 88 9.11 -3.65 9.62
CA HIS A 88 10.13 -2.58 9.69
C HIS A 88 9.65 -1.30 8.97
N GLU A 89 8.95 -1.45 7.85
CA GLU A 89 8.33 -0.32 7.16
C GLU A 89 7.19 0.25 8.02
N ASP A 90 6.33 -0.60 8.56
CA ASP A 90 5.14 -0.18 9.33
C ASP A 90 5.50 0.59 10.62
N ILE A 91 6.62 0.22 11.27
CA ILE A 91 7.18 0.94 12.42
C ILE A 91 7.78 2.30 12.01
N LEU A 92 8.43 2.36 10.84
CA LEU A 92 9.09 3.57 10.35
C LEU A 92 8.11 4.56 9.69
N VAL A 93 6.97 4.09 9.20
CA VAL A 93 5.89 4.94 8.71
C VAL A 93 5.38 5.83 9.85
N LEU A 94 5.27 7.13 9.57
CA LEU A 94 4.93 8.14 10.56
C LEU A 94 3.53 7.94 11.11
N GLY A 95 3.44 7.48 12.35
CA GLY A 95 2.16 7.22 13.04
C GLY A 95 1.98 5.78 13.48
N GLY A 96 2.90 4.87 13.13
CA GLY A 96 2.86 3.47 13.57
C GLY A 96 1.66 2.73 12.98
N ARG A 97 1.81 2.19 11.76
CA ARG A 97 0.80 1.27 11.21
C ARG A 97 0.96 -0.16 11.75
N ASP A 98 1.96 -0.39 12.60
CA ASP A 98 2.27 -1.68 13.22
C ASP A 98 1.14 -2.23 14.11
N THR A 99 0.24 -1.35 14.58
CA THR A 99 -0.92 -1.73 15.41
C THR A 99 -2.25 -1.73 14.64
N GLU A 100 -2.25 -1.36 13.37
CA GLU A 100 -3.46 -1.30 12.54
C GLU A 100 -3.56 -2.55 11.65
N VAL A 101 -4.79 -3.02 11.41
CA VAL A 101 -5.05 -4.13 10.49
C VAL A 101 -6.11 -3.69 9.48
N GLY A 102 -5.74 -3.69 8.21
CA GLY A 102 -6.62 -3.39 7.08
C GLY A 102 -7.29 -4.64 6.52
N TRP A 103 -8.24 -4.44 5.61
CA TRP A 103 -8.86 -5.55 4.89
C TRP A 103 -7.86 -6.18 3.91
N GLU A 104 -6.94 -5.37 3.39
CA GLU A 104 -5.86 -5.77 2.48
C GLU A 104 -4.85 -6.73 3.13
N ASP A 105 -4.73 -6.68 4.46
CA ASP A 105 -3.83 -7.55 5.22
C ASP A 105 -4.42 -8.97 5.39
N VAL A 106 -5.75 -9.06 5.43
CA VAL A 106 -6.49 -10.31 5.61
C VAL A 106 -6.80 -10.96 4.26
N PHE A 107 -7.29 -10.18 3.29
CA PHE A 107 -7.76 -10.68 2.00
C PHE A 107 -6.83 -10.25 0.87
N LYS A 108 -5.92 -11.15 0.51
CA LYS A 108 -4.85 -10.88 -0.47
C LYS A 108 -5.23 -11.21 -1.92
N GLY A 109 -6.44 -11.75 -2.13
CA GLY A 109 -7.03 -12.01 -3.46
C GLY A 109 -6.37 -13.12 -4.29
N ASP A 110 -5.35 -13.79 -3.75
CA ASP A 110 -4.51 -14.75 -4.50
C ASP A 110 -4.30 -16.05 -3.74
N GLU A 111 -5.24 -16.40 -2.85
CA GLU A 111 -5.15 -17.56 -1.95
C GLU A 111 -5.09 -18.91 -2.68
N PHE A 112 -5.58 -18.94 -3.92
CA PHE A 112 -5.65 -20.16 -4.74
C PHE A 112 -4.57 -20.24 -5.83
N ARG A 113 -3.72 -19.22 -5.99
CA ARG A 113 -2.66 -19.22 -6.99
C ARG A 113 -1.39 -19.83 -6.39
N GLU A 114 -0.83 -20.80 -7.09
CA GLU A 114 0.45 -21.37 -6.71
C GLU A 114 1.55 -20.28 -6.78
N PRO A 115 2.32 -20.07 -5.70
CA PRO A 115 3.38 -19.07 -5.69
C PRO A 115 4.48 -19.46 -6.69
N PRO A 116 5.11 -18.48 -7.37
CA PRO A 116 6.26 -18.76 -8.23
C PRO A 116 7.39 -19.43 -7.44
N THR A 117 8.20 -20.24 -8.12
CA THR A 117 9.33 -20.89 -7.46
C THR A 117 10.41 -19.86 -7.11
N PHE A 118 11.21 -20.16 -6.07
CA PHE A 118 12.30 -19.27 -5.65
C PHE A 118 13.30 -19.00 -6.77
N HIS A 119 13.57 -20.01 -7.61
CA HIS A 119 14.52 -19.89 -8.72
C HIS A 119 14.02 -18.91 -9.79
N ASP A 120 12.76 -19.05 -10.22
CA ASP A 120 12.15 -18.13 -11.20
C ASP A 120 12.12 -16.69 -10.69
N GLU A 121 11.86 -16.49 -9.39
CA GLU A 121 11.85 -15.15 -8.77
C GLU A 121 13.25 -14.52 -8.77
N MET A 122 14.28 -15.31 -8.48
CA MET A 122 15.67 -14.86 -8.46
C MET A 122 16.21 -14.57 -9.86
N GLU A 123 15.88 -15.39 -10.86
CA GLU A 123 16.28 -15.18 -12.26
C GLU A 123 15.71 -13.87 -12.80
N LYS A 124 14.41 -13.62 -12.56
CA LYS A 124 13.76 -12.36 -12.91
C LYS A 124 14.38 -11.16 -12.20
N ARG A 125 14.71 -11.28 -10.91
CA ARG A 125 15.29 -10.20 -10.11
C ARG A 125 16.73 -9.88 -10.52
N LEU A 126 17.52 -10.89 -10.87
CA LEU A 126 18.89 -10.73 -11.37
C LEU A 126 18.96 -10.47 -12.89
N ARG A 127 17.83 -10.46 -13.59
CA ARG A 127 17.74 -10.28 -15.05
C ARG A 127 18.54 -11.36 -15.80
N MET A 128 18.40 -12.61 -15.35
CA MET A 128 19.05 -13.79 -15.93
C MET A 128 18.17 -14.54 -16.93
N ASP A 129 16.95 -14.06 -17.17
CA ASP A 129 16.04 -14.61 -18.18
C ASP A 129 16.67 -14.44 -19.58
N PHE A 130 16.97 -15.56 -20.26
CA PHE A 130 17.42 -15.62 -21.65
C PHE A 130 16.24 -15.64 -22.63
#